data_AF-A0A661V0Z6-F1
#
_entry.id   AF-A0A661V0Z6-F1
#
_cell.length_a   1.000
_cell.length_b   1.000
_cell.length_c   1.000
_cell.angle_alpha   90.00
_cell.angle_beta   90.00
_cell.angle_gamma   90.00
#
_symmetry.space_group_name_H-M   'P 1'
#
loop_
_entity.id
_entity.type
_entity.pdbx_description
1 polymer ?
#
loop_
_entity_poly.entity_id
_entity_poly.type
_entity_poly.pdbx_seq_one_letter_code
_entity_poly.pdbx_strand_id
1 'polypeptide(L)'
;MLAYLTRFLFGGDPTPQLPHSIRVARLALERNKGRILRVCWEINGSMRPALLKQAAEIALNSGGCIKVDLKAWDEGLHIALCGVSNRRTLENFQLLAEYAR
;
A
#
# COMPACT_ATOMS: atom_id res chain seq x y z
N MET A 1 20.36 8.48 -18.84
CA MET A 1 18.91 8.42 -19.12
C MET A 1 18.27 7.38 -18.20
N LEU A 2 18.07 7.73 -16.92
CA LEU A 2 17.50 6.84 -15.90
C LEU A 2 15.98 6.93 -15.95
N ALA A 3 15.34 6.11 -16.79
CA ALA A 3 13.90 5.88 -16.68
C ALA A 3 13.66 5.01 -15.42
N TYR A 4 13.46 5.65 -14.28
CA TYR A 4 13.02 4.98 -13.07
C TYR A 4 11.59 4.47 -13.29
N LEU A 5 11.45 3.21 -13.69
CA LEU A 5 10.13 2.56 -13.75
C LEU A 5 9.63 2.41 -12.31
N THR A 6 8.74 3.32 -11.91
CA THR A 6 7.95 3.19 -10.67
C THR A 6 6.59 2.67 -11.07
N ARG A 7 6.22 1.48 -10.59
CA ARG A 7 4.90 0.90 -10.84
C ARG A 7 4.01 1.22 -9.64
N PHE A 8 3.08 2.14 -9.86
CA PHE A 8 2.03 2.46 -8.89
C PHE A 8 0.84 1.53 -9.09
N LEU A 9 0.43 0.85 -8.03
CA LEU A 9 -0.84 0.14 -7.95
C LEU A 9 -1.86 1.13 -7.37
N PHE A 10 -2.55 1.82 -8.28
CA PHE A 10 -3.51 2.90 -8.02
C PHE A 10 -4.71 2.77 -8.99
N GLY A 11 -5.78 3.51 -8.74
CA GLY A 11 -6.93 3.71 -9.63
C GLY A 11 -8.13 4.18 -8.80
N GLY A 12 -8.87 3.22 -8.25
CA GLY A 12 -9.74 3.44 -7.09
C GLY A 12 -9.00 3.08 -5.81
N ASP A 13 -9.12 1.82 -5.39
CA ASP A 13 -8.35 1.26 -4.28
C ASP A 13 -7.99 -0.20 -4.60
N PRO A 14 -6.71 -0.64 -4.50
CA PRO A 14 -6.31 -2.00 -4.84
C PRO A 14 -6.61 -3.03 -3.72
N THR A 15 -7.06 -2.61 -2.54
CA THR A 15 -7.41 -3.45 -1.38
C THR A 15 -8.33 -4.62 -1.72
N PRO A 16 -9.42 -4.46 -2.51
CA PRO A 16 -10.29 -5.56 -2.88
C PRO A 16 -9.58 -6.67 -3.66
N GLN A 17 -8.47 -6.34 -4.33
CA GLN A 17 -7.65 -7.24 -5.14
C GLN A 17 -6.21 -7.32 -4.63
N LEU A 18 -5.97 -7.00 -3.35
CA LEU A 18 -4.63 -6.89 -2.79
C LEU A 18 -3.79 -8.17 -2.98
N PRO A 19 -4.33 -9.40 -2.78
CA PRO A 19 -3.59 -10.62 -3.07
C PRO A 19 -3.14 -10.74 -4.53
N HIS A 20 -3.99 -10.32 -5.48
CA HIS A 20 -3.64 -10.30 -6.89
C HIS A 20 -2.53 -9.28 -7.16
N SER A 21 -2.67 -8.06 -6.64
CA SER A 21 -1.68 -6.98 -6.82
C SER A 21 -0.30 -7.34 -6.24
N ILE A 22 -0.26 -8.04 -5.09
CA ILE A 22 0.95 -8.58 -4.48
C ILE A 22 1.61 -9.61 -5.39
N ARG A 23 0.84 -10.54 -5.98
CA ARG A 23 1.39 -11.52 -6.93
C ARG A 23 1.94 -10.85 -8.19
N VAL A 24 1.23 -9.86 -8.73
CA VAL A 24 1.70 -9.07 -9.88
C VAL A 24 3.01 -8.37 -9.56
N ALA A 25 3.13 -7.76 -8.38
CA ALA A 25 4.36 -7.10 -7.95
C ALA A 25 5.55 -8.06 -7.86
N ARG A 26 5.35 -9.24 -7.25
CA ARG A 26 6.39 -10.29 -7.17
C ARG A 26 6.87 -10.70 -8.56
N LEU A 27 5.95 -11.04 -9.47
CA LEU A 27 6.28 -11.43 -10.84
C LEU A 27 6.98 -10.30 -11.61
N ALA A 28 6.57 -9.05 -11.39
CA ALA A 28 7.19 -7.90 -12.04
C ALA A 28 8.64 -7.70 -11.58
N LEU A 29 8.91 -7.84 -10.28
CA LEU A 29 10.28 -7.77 -9.73
C LEU A 29 11.15 -8.93 -10.25
N GLU A 30 10.60 -10.15 -10.28
CA GLU A 30 11.31 -11.33 -10.81
C GLU A 30 11.71 -11.17 -12.28
N ARG A 31 10.85 -10.58 -13.11
CA ARG A 31 11.12 -10.33 -14.53
C ARG A 31 12.07 -9.17 -14.77
N ASN A 32 12.37 -8.36 -13.76
CA ASN A 32 13.19 -7.16 -13.86
C ASN A 32 14.46 -7.24 -12.99
N LYS A 33 15.01 -8.44 -12.72
CA LYS A 33 16.20 -8.68 -11.86
C LYS A 33 17.52 -7.95 -12.20
N GLY A 34 17.56 -7.14 -13.26
CA GLY A 34 18.72 -6.31 -13.62
C GLY A 34 18.36 -4.84 -13.87
N ARG A 35 17.13 -4.42 -13.54
CA ARG A 35 16.62 -3.06 -13.75
C ARG A 35 15.98 -2.57 -12.46
N ILE A 36 16.08 -1.26 -12.21
CA ILE A 36 15.40 -0.65 -11.07
C ILE A 36 13.90 -0.63 -11.37
N LEU A 37 13.14 -1.44 -10.63
CA LEU A 37 11.69 -1.42 -10.59
C LEU A 37 11.25 -1.18 -9.15
N ARG A 38 10.65 -0.01 -8.90
CA ARG A 38 10.09 0.33 -7.59
C ARG A 38 8.61 0.05 -7.59
N VAL A 39 8.12 -0.68 -6.60
CA VAL A 39 6.70 -0.98 -6.44
C VAL A 39 6.11 -0.09 -5.37
N CYS A 40 5.04 0.61 -5.71
CA CYS A 40 4.33 1.47 -4.77
C CYS A 40 2.85 1.08 -4.69
N TRP A 41 2.28 1.14 -3.49
CA TRP A 41 0.84 1.01 -3.26
C TRP A 41 0.24 2.31 -2.77
N GLU A 42 -0.95 2.62 -3.27
CA GLU A 42 -1.82 3.68 -2.76
C GLU A 42 -3.11 3.01 -2.28
N ILE A 43 -3.42 3.16 -0.99
CA ILE A 43 -4.44 2.36 -0.30
C ILE A 43 -5.21 3.20 0.75
N ASN A 44 -6.45 2.84 1.01
CA ASN A 44 -7.28 3.44 2.07
C ASN A 44 -6.96 2.92 3.49
N GLY A 45 -6.07 1.93 3.60
CA GLY A 45 -5.62 1.37 4.88
C GLY A 45 -6.60 0.42 5.57
N SER A 46 -7.72 0.03 4.94
CA SER A 46 -8.75 -0.83 5.57
C SER A 46 -8.50 -2.34 5.43
N MET A 47 -7.39 -2.76 4.82
CA MET A 47 -7.10 -4.18 4.55
C MET A 47 -6.75 -5.01 5.78
N ARG A 48 -6.67 -6.33 5.57
CA ARG A 48 -6.11 -7.25 6.57
C ARG A 48 -4.62 -6.94 6.82
N PRO A 49 -4.17 -6.84 8.09
CA PRO A 49 -2.79 -6.51 8.44
C PRO A 49 -1.74 -7.44 7.81
N ALA A 50 -2.04 -8.73 7.67
CA ALA A 50 -1.13 -9.72 7.07
C ALA A 50 -0.84 -9.44 5.58
N LEU A 51 -1.80 -8.86 4.85
CA LEU A 51 -1.58 -8.46 3.46
C LEU A 51 -0.85 -7.12 3.38
N LEU A 52 -1.12 -6.21 4.34
CA LEU A 52 -0.42 -4.94 4.44
C LEU A 52 1.09 -5.14 4.68
N LYS A 53 1.47 -6.04 5.60
CA LYS A 53 2.87 -6.40 5.85
C LYS A 53 3.57 -6.88 4.58
N GLN A 54 2.95 -7.78 3.82
CA GLN A 54 3.50 -8.25 2.55
C GLN A 54 3.67 -7.13 1.52
N ALA A 55 2.70 -6.23 1.41
CA ALA A 55 2.82 -5.07 0.52
C ALA A 55 3.95 -4.14 0.98
N ALA A 56 4.10 -3.92 2.29
CA ALA A 56 5.12 -3.05 2.87
C ALA A 56 6.52 -3.60 2.61
N GLU A 57 6.74 -4.89 2.89
CA GLU A 57 7.99 -5.58 2.59
C GLU A 57 8.36 -5.47 1.10
N ILE A 58 7.41 -5.73 0.19
CA ILE A 58 7.68 -5.64 -1.26
C ILE A 58 7.99 -4.20 -1.67
N ALA A 59 7.20 -3.23 -1.21
CA ALA A 59 7.40 -1.83 -1.56
C ALA A 59 8.77 -1.34 -1.10
N LEU A 60 9.09 -1.52 0.19
CA LEU A 60 10.32 -1.02 0.79
C LEU A 60 11.56 -1.74 0.25
N ASN A 61 11.52 -3.07 0.11
CA ASN A 61 12.65 -3.83 -0.45
C ASN A 61 12.93 -3.47 -1.91
N SER A 62 11.91 -3.05 -2.67
CA SER A 62 12.08 -2.56 -4.04
C SER A 62 12.52 -1.08 -4.12
N GLY A 63 12.61 -0.38 -2.99
CA GLY A 63 12.87 1.07 -2.91
C GLY A 63 11.67 1.94 -3.29
N GLY A 64 10.46 1.38 -3.27
CA GLY A 64 9.19 2.09 -3.42
C GLY A 64 8.60 2.54 -2.09
N CYS A 65 7.29 2.78 -2.06
CA CYS A 65 6.59 3.30 -0.87
C CYS A 65 5.14 2.80 -0.76
N ILE A 66 4.56 2.96 0.43
CA ILE A 66 3.13 2.82 0.66
C ILE A 66 2.57 4.19 1.02
N LYS A 67 1.48 4.57 0.35
CA LYS A 67 0.69 5.76 0.65
C LYS A 67 -0.64 5.31 1.24
N VAL A 68 -0.98 5.87 2.39
CA VAL A 68 -2.24 5.57 3.07
C VAL A 68 -3.09 6.83 3.14
N ASP A 69 -4.34 6.72 2.73
CA ASP A 69 -5.29 7.81 2.83
C ASP A 69 -5.86 7.90 4.26
N LEU A 70 -5.42 8.91 5.02
CA LEU A 70 -6.05 9.29 6.28
C LEU A 70 -7.09 10.37 6.01
N LYS A 71 -8.35 9.96 5.81
CA LYS A 71 -9.41 10.87 5.34
C LYS A 71 -10.03 11.73 6.45
N ALA A 72 -10.08 11.21 7.69
CA ALA A 72 -10.52 11.94 8.87
C ALA A 72 -9.99 11.27 10.15
N TRP A 73 -9.64 12.07 11.15
CA TRP A 73 -9.22 11.59 12.48
C TRP A 73 -10.42 11.17 13.35
N ASP A 74 -11.47 11.99 13.37
CA ASP A 74 -12.70 11.67 14.07
C ASP A 74 -13.46 10.53 13.38
N GLU A 75 -13.88 9.53 14.16
CA GLU A 75 -14.57 8.34 13.64
C GLU A 75 -15.94 8.69 13.04
N GLY A 76 -16.69 9.61 13.68
CA GLY A 76 -18.00 10.04 13.21
C GLY A 76 -17.91 10.76 11.86
N LEU A 77 -16.94 11.67 11.72
CA LEU A 77 -16.64 12.34 10.46
C LEU A 77 -16.19 11.36 9.38
N HIS A 78 -15.35 10.38 9.73
CA HIS A 78 -14.92 9.37 8.76
C HIS A 78 -16.08 8.51 8.27
N ILE A 79 -17.01 8.12 9.16
CA ILE A 79 -18.24 7.42 8.78
C ILE A 79 -19.10 8.30 7.87
N ALA A 80 -19.25 9.59 8.18
CA ALA A 80 -20.01 10.52 7.35
C ALA A 80 -19.41 10.69 5.94
N LEU A 81 -18.07 10.71 5.82
CA LEU A 81 -17.37 10.89 4.54
C LEU A 81 -17.23 9.60 3.72
N CYS A 82 -17.02 8.46 4.39
CA CYS A 82 -16.57 7.21 3.76
C CYS A 82 -17.54 6.03 3.97
N GLY A 83 -18.57 6.18 4.80
CA GLY A 83 -19.54 5.13 5.12
C GLY A 83 -19.01 4.03 6.05
N VAL A 84 -17.78 4.14 6.55
CA VAL A 84 -17.11 3.14 7.41
C VAL A 84 -16.24 3.78 8.49
N SER A 85 -15.99 3.05 9.58
CA SER A 85 -15.08 3.46 10.66
C SER A 85 -13.61 3.54 10.20
N ASN A 86 -12.84 4.49 10.74
CA ASN A 86 -11.40 4.63 10.48
C ASN A 86 -10.50 3.78 11.40
N ARG A 87 -11.05 3.05 12.38
CA ARG A 87 -10.25 2.31 13.38
C ARG A 87 -9.22 1.39 12.72
N ARG A 88 -9.65 0.57 11.74
CA ARG A 88 -8.76 -0.33 11.00
C ARG A 88 -7.67 0.43 10.25
N THR A 89 -8.00 1.56 9.64
CA THR A 89 -7.04 2.40 8.90
C THR A 89 -5.99 2.97 9.85
N LEU A 90 -6.37 3.45 11.03
CA LEU A 90 -5.45 3.97 12.04
C LEU A 90 -4.55 2.86 12.62
N GLU A 91 -5.11 1.69 12.95
CA GLU A 91 -4.33 0.51 13.40
C GLU A 91 -3.28 0.10 12.35
N ASN A 92 -3.68 0.04 11.08
CA ASN A 92 -2.79 -0.32 9.98
C ASN A 92 -1.75 0.77 9.71
N PHE A 93 -2.09 2.04 9.89
CA PHE A 93 -1.13 3.14 9.75
C PHE A 93 -0.09 3.10 10.87
N GLN A 94 -0.50 2.82 12.11
CA GLN A 94 0.41 2.58 13.24
C GLN A 94 1.35 1.40 12.95
N LEU A 95 0.82 0.30 12.40
CA LEU A 95 1.64 -0.84 11.98
C LEU A 95 2.69 -0.46 10.93
N LEU A 96 2.33 0.38 9.94
CA LEU A 96 3.29 0.84 8.94
C LEU A 96 4.38 1.75 9.52
N ALA A 97 4.05 2.54 10.54
CA ALA A 97 5.04 3.39 11.22
C ALA A 97 6.16 2.58 11.88
N GLU A 98 5.96 1.29 12.19
CA GLU A 98 7.01 0.41 12.70
C GLU A 98 8.12 0.14 11.66
N TYR A 99 7.82 0.27 10.36
CA TYR A 99 8.79 0.10 9.27
C TYR A 99 9.63 1.36 8.99
N ALA A 100 9.27 2.50 9.59
CA ALA A 100 9.97 3.78 9.41
C ALA A 100 10.98 4.07 10.54
N ARG A 101 11.22 3.10 11.43
CA ARG A 101 12.15 3.21 12.56
C ARG A 101 13.58 2.88 12.18
#